data_AF-A0A5J4E194-F1
#
_entry.id   AF-A0A5J4E194-F1
#
_cell.length_a   1.000
_cell.length_b   1.000
_cell.length_c   1.000
_cell.angle_alpha   90.00
_cell.angle_beta   90.00
_cell.angle_gamma   90.00
#
_symmetry.space_group_name_H-M   'P 1'
#
loop_
_entity.id
_entity.type
_entity.pdbx_description
1 polymer ?
#
loop_
_entity_poly.entity_id
_entity_poly.type
_entity_poly.pdbx_seq_one_letter_code
_entity_poly.pdbx_strand_id
1 'polypeptide(L)'
;MVIDIDVKADAGGDETYAEFEKSGRIFPPTCEVATPSGGRHLYYRYHPTIAKNSVGKLGKGIDIRSTGGYVVAPPSVIDGKPYRWVRTPEFIRRPPMWLIVALTPTPEPPRPRISGFNDKAQDGVLDCIAKASEGQRNSILYWGACRHAEYDWPMDGLLPAALKCGLTKSEAEKTIQSGLKRGRPNA
;
A
#
# COMPACT_ATOMS: atom_id res chain seq x y z
N MET A 1 -11.47 6.50 9.37
CA MET A 1 -10.27 5.70 9.08
C MET A 1 -9.86 4.99 10.35
N VAL A 2 -9.31 3.79 10.23
CA VAL A 2 -8.82 3.00 11.36
C VAL A 2 -7.36 2.66 11.12
N ILE A 3 -6.53 2.85 12.14
CA ILE A 3 -5.19 2.27 12.20
C ILE A 3 -5.32 0.97 12.99
N ASP A 4 -5.02 -0.13 12.34
CA ASP A 4 -5.15 -1.48 12.85
C ASP A 4 -3.75 -1.99 13.24
N ILE A 5 -3.53 -2.15 14.53
CA ILE A 5 -2.23 -2.53 15.11
C ILE A 5 -2.34 -3.98 15.58
N ASP A 6 -1.65 -4.87 14.86
CA ASP A 6 -1.62 -6.30 15.11
C ASP A 6 -0.40 -6.71 15.95
N VAL A 7 -0.65 -7.48 17.01
CA VAL A 7 0.38 -7.90 17.99
C VAL A 7 0.53 -9.41 18.10
N LYS A 8 -0.04 -10.17 17.15
CA LYS A 8 0.16 -11.63 17.09
C LYS A 8 1.65 -11.96 16.99
N ALA A 9 2.03 -13.18 17.38
CA ALA A 9 3.40 -13.65 17.18
C ALA A 9 3.87 -13.34 15.75
N ASP A 10 5.04 -12.71 15.63
CA ASP A 10 5.65 -12.21 14.39
C ASP A 10 4.96 -11.02 13.69
N ALA A 11 3.89 -10.43 14.23
CA ALA A 11 3.23 -9.28 13.61
C ALA A 11 4.03 -7.98 13.71
N GLY A 12 4.71 -7.72 14.84
CA GLY A 12 5.61 -6.59 15.01
C GLY A 12 4.95 -5.22 15.21
N GLY A 13 3.62 -5.18 15.42
CA GLY A 13 2.86 -3.94 15.50
C GLY A 13 3.16 -3.10 16.74
N ASP A 14 3.37 -3.75 17.90
CA ASP A 14 3.73 -3.04 19.15
C ASP A 14 5.13 -2.45 19.09
N GLU A 15 6.09 -3.17 18.49
CA GLU A 15 7.45 -2.68 18.25
C GLU A 15 7.43 -1.47 17.32
N THR A 16 6.74 -1.59 16.19
CA THR A 16 6.59 -0.48 15.22
C THR A 16 5.89 0.72 15.86
N TYR A 17 4.85 0.49 16.67
CA TYR A 17 4.16 1.53 17.42
C TYR A 17 5.11 2.24 18.41
N ALA A 18 5.89 1.48 19.18
CA ALA A 18 6.85 2.03 20.13
C ALA A 18 7.98 2.82 19.44
N GLU A 19 8.42 2.40 18.25
CA GLU A 19 9.40 3.13 17.44
C GLU A 19 8.85 4.49 16.98
N PHE A 20 7.59 4.54 16.54
CA PHE A 20 6.92 5.80 16.23
C PHE A 20 6.92 6.74 17.44
N GLU A 21 6.52 6.23 18.61
CA GLU A 21 6.51 7.05 19.83
C GLU A 21 7.90 7.55 20.22
N LYS A 22 8.93 6.69 20.18
CA LYS A 22 10.33 7.08 20.42
C LYS A 22 10.83 8.14 19.45
N SER A 23 10.36 8.14 18.21
CA SER A 23 10.70 9.13 17.19
C SER A 23 9.88 10.43 17.26
N GLY A 24 9.02 10.58 18.28
CA GLY A 24 8.14 11.75 18.45
C GLY A 24 6.90 11.75 17.55
N ARG A 25 6.64 10.65 16.83
CA ARG A 25 5.45 10.44 15.99
C ARG A 25 4.35 9.82 16.82
N ILE A 26 3.82 10.59 17.76
CA ILE A 26 2.84 10.10 18.74
C ILE A 26 1.47 9.85 18.09
N PHE A 27 0.83 8.74 18.43
CA PHE A 27 -0.58 8.50 18.16
C PHE A 27 -1.42 9.13 19.28
N PRO A 28 -2.01 10.32 19.10
CA PRO A 28 -2.76 10.96 20.17
C PRO A 28 -3.97 10.10 20.55
N PRO A 29 -4.34 10.05 21.84
CA PRO A 29 -5.50 9.31 22.30
C PRO A 29 -6.75 9.65 21.50
N THR A 30 -7.38 8.61 20.96
CA THR A 30 -8.65 8.70 20.23
C THR A 30 -9.52 7.49 20.55
N CYS A 31 -10.66 7.33 19.87
CA CYS A 31 -11.50 6.15 20.01
C CYS A 31 -10.67 4.90 19.70
N GLU A 32 -10.74 3.93 20.61
CA GLU A 32 -9.88 2.76 20.60
C GLU A 32 -10.70 1.51 20.91
N VAL A 33 -10.42 0.46 20.15
CA VAL A 33 -10.97 -0.88 20.38
C VAL A 33 -9.83 -1.85 20.64
N ALA A 34 -9.93 -2.61 21.71
CA ALA A 34 -9.09 -3.79 21.94
C ALA A 34 -9.64 -4.96 21.12
N THR A 35 -8.76 -5.61 20.36
CA THR A 35 -9.10 -6.75 19.51
C THR A 35 -8.92 -8.08 20.26
N PRO A 36 -9.60 -9.16 19.84
CA PRO A 36 -9.44 -10.50 20.43
C PRO A 36 -8.03 -11.07 20.40
N SER A 37 -7.19 -10.64 19.46
CA SER A 37 -5.79 -11.07 19.30
C SER A 37 -4.82 -10.33 20.23
N GLY A 38 -5.29 -9.37 21.02
CA GLY A 38 -4.46 -8.51 21.87
C GLY A 38 -4.03 -7.19 21.20
N GLY A 39 -4.30 -7.03 19.90
CA GLY A 39 -4.02 -5.80 19.16
C GLY A 39 -5.06 -4.72 19.40
N ARG A 40 -4.99 -3.61 18.66
CA ARG A 40 -5.90 -2.48 18.84
C ARG A 40 -6.25 -1.76 17.54
N HIS A 41 -7.46 -1.23 17.47
CA HIS A 41 -7.91 -0.34 16.41
C HIS A 41 -7.97 1.10 16.94
N LEU A 42 -7.28 2.04 16.29
CA LEU A 42 -7.37 3.48 16.57
C LEU A 42 -8.21 4.18 15.49
N TYR A 43 -9.33 4.78 15.90
CA TYR A 43 -10.28 5.42 15.00
C TYR A 43 -10.03 6.91 14.88
N TYR A 44 -9.71 7.36 13.67
CA TYR A 44 -9.55 8.78 13.34
C TYR A 44 -10.60 9.22 12.32
N ARG A 45 -10.94 10.52 12.37
CA ARG A 45 -11.73 11.18 11.31
C ARG A 45 -11.04 10.97 9.97
N TYR A 46 -11.85 10.72 8.94
CA TYR A 46 -11.36 10.61 7.58
C TYR A 46 -10.66 11.92 7.14
N HIS A 47 -9.59 11.78 6.37
CA HIS A 47 -8.89 12.89 5.72
C HIS A 47 -8.77 12.59 4.22
N PRO A 48 -9.17 13.52 3.33
CA PRO A 48 -9.31 13.24 1.88
C PRO A 48 -8.01 12.91 1.16
N THR A 49 -6.86 13.35 1.68
CA THR A 49 -5.55 13.12 1.04
C THR A 49 -4.89 11.80 1.41
N ILE A 50 -5.43 11.07 2.39
CA ILE A 50 -4.84 9.82 2.87
C ILE A 50 -5.15 8.67 1.90
N ALA A 51 -4.21 7.72 1.77
CA ALA A 51 -4.41 6.47 1.02
C ALA A 51 -5.74 5.76 1.39
N LYS A 52 -6.35 5.13 0.38
CA LYS A 52 -7.68 4.48 0.50
C LYS A 52 -7.69 3.29 1.46
N ASN A 53 -6.71 2.40 1.35
CA ASN A 53 -6.52 1.26 2.25
C ASN A 53 -5.09 0.79 2.00
N SER A 54 -4.35 0.43 3.04
CA SER A 54 -2.96 0.00 2.88
C SER A 54 -2.57 -0.98 3.95
N VAL A 55 -1.81 -1.99 3.56
CA VAL A 55 -1.22 -2.98 4.47
C VAL A 55 0.25 -2.61 4.68
N GLY A 56 0.70 -2.57 5.93
CA GLY A 56 2.10 -2.36 6.30
C GLY A 56 2.76 -1.05 5.86
N LYS A 57 2.01 -0.04 5.41
CA LYS A 57 2.59 1.24 4.93
C LYS A 57 3.25 2.06 6.04
N LEU A 58 2.81 1.85 7.28
CA LEU A 58 3.45 2.45 8.46
C LEU A 58 4.50 1.53 9.07
N GLY A 59 4.83 0.40 8.45
CA GLY A 59 5.71 -0.61 9.01
C GLY A 59 4.97 -1.87 9.40
N LYS A 60 5.70 -2.82 9.96
CA LYS A 60 5.24 -4.18 10.21
C LYS A 60 4.08 -4.18 11.23
N GLY A 61 3.02 -4.93 10.95
CA GLY A 61 1.89 -5.06 11.87
C GLY A 61 1.04 -3.80 12.05
N ILE A 62 1.20 -2.77 11.21
CA ILE A 62 0.34 -1.59 11.21
C ILE A 62 -0.32 -1.40 9.85
N ASP A 63 -1.62 -1.62 9.83
CA ASP A 63 -2.48 -1.50 8.66
C ASP A 63 -3.37 -0.25 8.73
N ILE A 64 -3.75 0.28 7.57
CA ILE A 64 -4.68 1.41 7.44
C ILE A 64 -5.94 0.93 6.74
N ARG A 65 -7.06 0.99 7.45
CA ARG A 65 -8.41 0.71 6.94
C ARG A 65 -9.13 2.03 6.72
N SER A 66 -9.27 2.45 5.46
CA SER A 66 -9.99 3.67 5.07
C SER A 66 -10.99 3.33 3.95
N THR A 67 -11.17 4.18 2.93
CA THR A 67 -12.08 3.94 1.80
C THR A 67 -11.92 2.53 1.19
N GLY A 68 -12.98 1.72 1.25
CA GLY A 68 -13.01 0.35 0.72
C GLY A 68 -12.43 -0.72 1.65
N GLY A 69 -11.86 -0.32 2.80
CA GLY A 69 -11.52 -1.23 3.89
C GLY A 69 -12.61 -1.27 4.96
N TYR A 70 -12.63 -2.36 5.73
CA TYR A 70 -13.52 -2.51 6.89
C TYR A 70 -12.75 -3.08 8.08
N VAL A 71 -13.32 -2.91 9.27
CA VAL A 71 -12.86 -3.54 10.51
C VAL A 71 -14.05 -4.17 11.22
N VAL A 72 -13.78 -5.19 12.03
CA VAL A 72 -14.75 -5.70 13.00
C VAL A 72 -14.74 -4.75 14.20
N ALA A 73 -15.92 -4.43 14.73
CA ALA A 73 -16.10 -3.47 15.82
C ALA A 73 -16.93 -4.09 16.97
N PRO A 74 -16.82 -3.56 18.20
CA PRO A 74 -17.72 -3.96 19.28
C PRO A 74 -19.18 -3.69 18.90
N PRO A 75 -20.12 -4.53 19.36
CA PRO A 75 -19.97 -5.58 20.36
C PRO A 75 -19.62 -6.98 19.78
N SER A 76 -19.01 -7.07 18.60
CA SER A 76 -18.70 -8.36 17.94
C SER A 76 -17.81 -9.29 18.79
N VAL A 77 -17.98 -10.59 18.61
CA VAL A 77 -17.25 -11.67 19.30
C VAL A 77 -16.70 -12.66 18.26
N ILE A 78 -15.44 -13.07 18.39
CA ILE A 78 -14.79 -14.10 17.57
C ILE A 78 -14.22 -15.17 18.51
N ASP A 79 -14.55 -16.44 18.29
CA ASP A 79 -14.10 -17.57 19.12
C ASP A 79 -14.29 -17.35 20.63
N GLY A 80 -15.44 -16.76 21.01
CA GLY A 80 -15.76 -16.43 22.39
C GLY A 80 -15.02 -15.21 22.97
N LYS A 81 -14.13 -14.57 22.20
CA LYS A 81 -13.35 -13.39 22.62
C LYS A 81 -13.94 -12.11 21.99
N PRO A 82 -14.30 -11.11 22.80
CA PRO A 82 -14.95 -9.91 22.31
C PRO A 82 -13.97 -8.85 21.79
N TYR A 83 -14.40 -8.10 20.78
CA TYR A 83 -13.89 -6.74 20.55
C TYR A 83 -14.45 -5.83 21.64
N ARG A 84 -13.60 -5.03 22.30
CA ARG A 84 -14.00 -4.19 23.43
C ARG A 84 -13.65 -2.73 23.20
N TRP A 85 -14.58 -1.83 23.50
CA TRP A 85 -14.27 -0.40 23.57
C TRP A 85 -13.28 -0.15 24.71
N VAL A 86 -12.10 0.39 24.37
CA VAL A 86 -11.17 0.98 25.34
C VAL A 86 -11.49 2.46 25.51
N ARG A 87 -11.79 3.14 24.38
CA ARG A 87 -12.37 4.48 24.33
C ARG A 87 -13.45 4.51 23.25
N THR A 88 -14.63 4.96 23.63
CA THR A 88 -15.87 4.92 22.84
C THR A 88 -15.87 5.95 21.68
N PRO A 89 -16.78 5.82 20.70
CA PRO A 89 -16.77 6.64 19.46
C PRO A 89 -16.81 8.16 19.64
N GLU A 90 -17.29 8.69 20.76
CA GLU A 90 -17.25 10.13 21.10
C GLU A 90 -15.80 10.66 21.26
N PHE A 91 -14.83 9.77 21.42
CA PHE A 91 -13.40 10.10 21.44
C PHE A 91 -12.74 10.10 20.06
N ILE A 92 -13.49 9.92 18.96
CA ILE A 92 -12.91 10.06 17.61
C ILE A 92 -12.33 11.47 17.45
N ARG A 93 -11.06 11.55 17.05
CA ARG A 93 -10.30 12.79 16.83
C ARG A 93 -9.78 12.88 15.41
N ARG A 94 -9.26 14.04 15.03
CA ARG A 94 -8.53 14.20 13.77
C ARG A 94 -7.21 13.42 13.85
N PRO A 95 -6.73 12.83 12.74
CA PRO A 95 -5.42 12.20 12.71
C PRO A 95 -4.33 13.25 12.93
N PRO A 96 -3.20 12.91 13.59
CA PRO A 96 -2.08 13.82 13.73
C PRO A 96 -1.44 14.13 12.37
N MET A 97 -0.81 15.30 12.24
CA MET A 97 -0.28 15.77 10.96
C MET A 97 0.76 14.83 10.36
N TRP A 98 1.65 14.26 11.19
CA TRP A 98 2.66 13.32 10.72
C TRP A 98 2.03 12.08 10.07
N LEU A 99 0.88 11.62 10.57
CA LEU A 99 0.16 10.48 10.03
C LEU A 99 -0.49 10.82 8.69
N ILE A 100 -1.04 12.04 8.56
CA ILE A 100 -1.56 12.53 7.27
C ILE A 100 -0.44 12.55 6.23
N VAL A 101 0.73 13.11 6.58
CA VAL A 101 1.89 13.21 5.70
C VAL A 101 2.39 11.82 5.29
N ALA A 102 2.58 10.91 6.24
CA ALA A 102 3.05 9.54 5.98
C ALA A 102 2.09 8.74 5.09
N LEU A 103 0.79 9.01 5.19
CA LEU A 103 -0.23 8.26 4.46
C LEU A 103 -0.67 8.90 3.16
N THR A 104 -0.35 10.17 2.93
CA THR A 104 -0.62 10.85 1.66
C THR A 104 0.20 10.15 0.56
N PRO A 105 -0.43 9.61 -0.50
CA PRO A 105 0.31 9.05 -1.62
C PRO A 105 1.20 10.13 -2.25
N THR A 106 2.46 9.82 -2.50
CA THR A 106 3.28 10.64 -3.40
C THR A 106 2.61 10.65 -4.78
N PRO A 107 2.53 11.81 -5.45
CA PRO A 107 2.02 11.86 -6.82
C PRO A 107 2.79 10.86 -7.66
N GLU A 108 2.09 9.95 -8.34
CA GLU A 108 2.76 9.12 -9.32
C GLU A 108 3.33 10.03 -10.41
N PRO A 109 4.58 9.81 -10.86
CA PRO A 109 5.11 10.57 -11.97
C PRO A 109 4.19 10.43 -13.19
N PRO A 110 4.06 11.48 -14.02
CA PRO A 110 3.22 11.42 -15.21
C PRO A 110 3.65 10.23 -16.07
N ARG A 111 2.71 9.28 -16.25
CA ARG A 111 2.99 8.06 -17.02
C ARG A 111 3.16 8.44 -18.50
N PRO A 112 4.12 7.84 -19.23
CA PRO A 112 4.29 8.09 -20.65
C PRO A 112 2.98 7.81 -21.40
N ARG A 113 2.52 8.78 -22.20
CA ARG A 113 1.40 8.55 -23.12
C ARG A 113 1.95 7.89 -24.37
N ILE A 114 1.57 6.64 -24.60
CA ILE A 114 1.85 5.98 -25.87
C ILE A 114 0.71 6.34 -26.83
N SER A 115 1.08 6.76 -28.04
CA SER A 115 0.14 7.03 -29.12
C SER A 115 0.13 5.84 -30.09
N GLY A 116 -1.02 5.20 -30.27
CA GLY A 116 -1.23 4.14 -31.26
C GLY A 116 -1.13 2.70 -30.72
N PHE A 117 -1.81 1.79 -31.41
CA PHE A 117 -1.88 0.34 -31.15
C PHE A 117 -1.07 -0.43 -32.22
N ASN A 118 0.26 -0.38 -32.15
CA ASN A 118 1.13 -1.12 -33.08
C ASN A 118 2.41 -1.60 -32.37
N ASP A 119 3.23 -2.43 -33.01
CA ASP A 119 4.48 -2.95 -32.43
C ASP A 119 5.44 -1.84 -31.95
N LYS A 120 5.38 -0.64 -32.57
CA LYS A 120 6.13 0.54 -32.12
C LYS A 120 5.68 1.03 -30.73
N ALA A 121 4.45 0.74 -30.33
CA ALA A 121 3.92 1.03 -29.00
C ALA A 121 4.58 0.14 -27.94
N GLN A 122 4.79 -1.14 -28.24
CA GLN A 122 5.52 -2.07 -27.38
C GLN A 122 6.98 -1.62 -27.20
N ASP A 123 7.66 -1.31 -28.31
CA ASP A 123 9.04 -0.80 -28.26
C ASP A 123 9.13 0.50 -27.43
N GLY A 124 8.13 1.38 -27.54
CA GLY A 124 8.02 2.58 -26.73
C GLY A 124 7.88 2.30 -25.23
N VAL A 125 7.12 1.27 -24.83
CA VAL A 125 7.07 0.82 -23.42
C VAL A 125 8.45 0.38 -22.96
N LEU A 126 9.09 -0.51 -23.72
CA LEU A 126 10.39 -1.09 -23.35
C LEU A 126 11.48 -0.02 -23.26
N ASP A 127 11.48 0.96 -24.17
CA ASP A 127 12.40 2.10 -24.14
C ASP A 127 12.17 3.00 -22.91
N CYS A 128 10.91 3.26 -22.53
CA CYS A 128 10.59 3.99 -21.32
C CYS A 128 11.10 3.27 -20.06
N ILE A 129 10.95 1.94 -20.00
CA ILE A 129 11.49 1.13 -18.89
C ILE A 129 13.01 1.24 -18.86
N ALA A 130 13.67 1.04 -20.01
CA ALA A 130 15.12 1.05 -20.10
C ALA A 130 15.75 2.41 -19.73
N LYS A 131 15.04 3.52 -19.94
CA LYS A 131 15.48 4.90 -19.64
C LYS A 131 14.99 5.42 -18.28
N ALA A 132 14.33 4.60 -17.47
CA ALA A 132 13.76 5.03 -16.20
C ALA A 132 14.84 5.54 -15.22
N SER A 133 14.66 6.76 -14.71
CA SER A 133 15.52 7.36 -13.70
C SER A 133 15.36 6.68 -12.33
N GLU A 134 16.37 6.84 -11.47
CA GLU A 134 16.33 6.36 -10.08
C GLU A 134 15.11 6.92 -9.34
N GLY A 135 14.44 6.07 -8.56
CA GLY A 135 13.16 6.39 -7.90
C GLY A 135 11.92 6.13 -8.75
N GLN A 136 12.04 5.91 -10.06
CA GLN A 136 10.90 5.62 -10.96
C GLN A 136 10.99 4.26 -11.66
N ARG A 137 12.10 3.53 -11.53
CA ARG A 137 12.36 2.25 -12.20
C ARG A 137 11.26 1.21 -11.99
N ASN A 138 10.93 0.93 -10.72
CA ASN A 138 9.90 -0.05 -10.38
C ASN A 138 8.48 0.38 -10.82
N SER A 139 8.15 1.67 -10.73
CA SER A 139 6.81 2.16 -11.13
C SER A 139 6.63 2.14 -12.65
N ILE A 140 7.65 2.49 -13.42
CA ILE A 140 7.64 2.42 -14.89
C ILE A 140 7.61 0.95 -15.35
N LEU A 141 8.38 0.05 -14.72
CA LEU A 141 8.32 -1.38 -15.02
C LEU A 141 6.93 -1.97 -14.73
N TYR A 142 6.34 -1.64 -13.58
CA TYR A 142 5.00 -2.08 -13.22
C TYR A 142 3.97 -1.62 -14.26
N TRP A 143 4.02 -0.34 -14.67
CA TRP A 143 3.17 0.21 -15.71
C TRP A 143 3.33 -0.55 -17.03
N GLY A 144 4.57 -0.81 -17.47
CA GLY A 144 4.84 -1.53 -18.70
C GLY A 144 4.32 -2.97 -18.66
N ALA A 145 4.51 -3.67 -17.53
CA ALA A 145 3.97 -5.01 -17.33
C ALA A 145 2.43 -5.04 -17.39
N CYS A 146 1.74 -4.06 -16.79
CA CYS A 146 0.28 -3.94 -16.94
C CYS A 146 -0.12 -3.78 -18.41
N ARG A 147 0.59 -2.95 -19.18
CA ARG A 147 0.31 -2.74 -20.62
C ARG A 147 0.51 -4.00 -21.45
N HIS A 148 1.58 -4.74 -21.19
CA HIS A 148 1.80 -6.01 -21.87
C HIS A 148 0.68 -7.01 -21.58
N ALA A 149 0.15 -7.05 -20.34
CA ALA A 149 -1.00 -7.89 -20.02
C ALA A 149 -2.33 -7.38 -20.62
N GLU A 150 -2.56 -6.07 -20.66
CA GLU A 150 -3.77 -5.46 -21.25
C GLU A 150 -3.87 -5.72 -22.76
N TYR A 151 -2.73 -5.71 -23.46
CA TYR A 151 -2.65 -5.85 -24.92
C TYR A 151 -2.15 -7.21 -25.39
N ASP A 152 -1.95 -8.16 -24.47
CA ASP A 152 -1.39 -9.49 -24.74
C ASP A 152 -0.05 -9.45 -25.51
N TRP A 153 0.81 -8.49 -25.17
CA TRP A 153 2.13 -8.34 -25.79
C TRP A 153 3.17 -9.30 -25.18
N PRO A 154 4.16 -9.76 -25.97
CA PRO A 154 5.25 -10.60 -25.49
C PRO A 154 5.99 -9.98 -24.29
N MET A 155 6.29 -10.80 -23.29
CA MET A 155 6.89 -10.34 -22.04
C MET A 155 8.43 -10.36 -22.05
N ASP A 156 9.03 -11.00 -23.06
CA ASP A 156 10.48 -11.29 -23.10
C ASP A 156 11.35 -10.02 -23.03
N GLY A 157 10.83 -8.87 -23.47
CA GLY A 157 11.51 -7.59 -23.42
C GLY A 157 11.51 -6.89 -22.05
N LEU A 158 10.60 -7.26 -21.14
CA LEU A 158 10.40 -6.54 -19.87
C LEU A 158 11.60 -6.70 -18.92
N LEU A 159 12.10 -7.92 -18.76
CA LEU A 159 13.22 -8.20 -17.86
C LEU A 159 14.54 -7.57 -18.38
N PRO A 160 14.93 -7.71 -19.66
CA PRO A 160 16.09 -7.01 -20.20
C PRO A 160 16.01 -5.48 -20.05
N ALA A 161 14.86 -4.88 -20.31
CA ALA A 161 14.67 -3.44 -20.15
C ALA A 161 14.81 -3.00 -18.68
N ALA A 162 14.27 -3.77 -17.74
CA ALA A 162 14.39 -3.52 -16.30
C ALA A 162 15.84 -3.59 -15.82
N LEU A 163 16.60 -4.59 -16.27
CA LEU A 163 18.02 -4.70 -15.93
C LEU A 163 18.83 -3.51 -16.47
N LYS A 164 18.49 -3.00 -17.66
CA LYS A 164 19.16 -1.85 -18.28
C LYS A 164 18.99 -0.54 -17.51
N CYS A 165 17.84 -0.34 -16.86
CA CYS A 165 17.66 0.82 -15.98
C CYS A 165 18.27 0.63 -14.58
N GLY A 166 18.85 -0.54 -14.28
CA GLY A 166 19.57 -0.82 -13.03
C GLY A 166 18.72 -1.46 -11.92
N LEU A 167 17.62 -2.14 -12.26
CA LEU A 167 16.92 -3.01 -11.30
C LEU A 167 17.63 -4.36 -11.15
N THR A 168 17.55 -4.96 -9.96
CA THR A 168 18.00 -6.35 -9.79
C THR A 168 17.02 -7.32 -10.45
N LYS A 169 17.51 -8.50 -10.85
CA LYS A 169 16.65 -9.54 -11.44
C LYS A 169 15.46 -9.91 -10.54
N SER A 170 15.70 -10.08 -9.23
CA SER A 170 14.64 -10.46 -8.28
C SER A 170 13.58 -9.37 -8.12
N GLU A 171 13.97 -8.09 -8.06
CA GLU A 171 13.01 -6.98 -7.98
C GLU A 171 12.22 -6.82 -9.28
N ALA A 172 12.87 -6.96 -10.43
CA ALA A 172 12.24 -6.87 -11.73
C ALA A 172 11.18 -7.97 -11.90
N GLU A 173 11.52 -9.23 -11.61
CA GLU A 173 10.60 -10.36 -11.70
C GLU A 173 9.37 -10.19 -10.82
N LYS A 174 9.55 -9.78 -9.55
CA LYS A 174 8.45 -9.49 -8.62
C LYS A 174 7.53 -8.40 -9.16
N THR A 175 8.11 -7.33 -9.70
CA THR A 175 7.36 -6.19 -10.24
C THR A 175 6.57 -6.57 -11.50
N ILE A 176 7.19 -7.33 -12.41
CA ILE A 176 6.56 -7.85 -13.62
C ILE A 176 5.36 -8.73 -13.24
N GLN A 177 5.55 -9.70 -12.35
CA GLN A 177 4.47 -10.57 -11.88
C GLN A 177 3.29 -9.78 -11.29
N SER A 178 3.59 -8.76 -10.48
CA SER A 178 2.57 -7.87 -9.90
C SER A 178 1.79 -7.09 -10.96
N GLY A 179 2.48 -6.54 -11.96
CA GLY A 179 1.86 -5.78 -13.05
C GLY A 179 0.98 -6.66 -13.95
N LEU A 180 1.48 -7.83 -14.35
CA LEU A 180 0.74 -8.77 -15.18
C LEU A 180 -0.56 -9.24 -14.52
N LYS A 181 -0.50 -9.54 -13.20
CA LYS A 181 -1.69 -9.94 -12.44
C LYS A 181 -2.75 -8.85 -12.42
N ARG A 182 -2.36 -7.57 -12.45
CA ARG A 182 -3.28 -6.43 -12.44
C ARG A 182 -3.86 -6.12 -13.81
N GLY A 183 -3.04 -6.24 -14.87
CA GLY A 183 -3.39 -5.85 -16.24
C GLY A 183 -4.25 -6.86 -16.99
N ARG A 184 -4.29 -8.13 -16.55
CA ARG A 184 -5.23 -9.10 -17.11
C ARG A 184 -6.66 -8.67 -16.77
N PRO A 185 -7.56 -8.48 -17.76
CA PRO A 185 -8.97 -8.25 -17.47
C PRO A 185 -9.50 -9.45 -16.67
N ASN A 186 -10.30 -9.19 -15.63
CA ASN A 186 -10.99 -10.25 -14.90
C ASN A 186 -11.81 -11.06 -15.91
N ALA A 187 -11.46 -12.34 -16.09
CA ALA A 187 -12.25 -13.31 -16.85
C ALA A 187 -13.62 -13.52 -16.19
#